data_AF-F2C804-F1
#
_entry.id   AF-F2C804-F1
#
_cell.length_a   1.000
_cell.length_b   1.000
_cell.length_c   1.000
_cell.angle_alpha   90.00
_cell.angle_beta   90.00
_cell.angle_gamma   90.00
#
_symmetry.space_group_name_H-M   'P 1'
#
loop_
_entity.id
_entity.type
_entity.pdbx_description
1 polymer ?
#
loop_
_entity_poly.entity_id
_entity_poly.type
_entity_poly.pdbx_seq_one_letter_code
_entity_poly.pdbx_strand_id
1 'polypeptide(L)'
;MTYIQNPSSIEEKSFQIIQSTITEKDPDYVFHSEMEESIIKRAIHTTGDFDYLYTMRFEHDVLQKIEEVIRAKGTILLDSNISLNGINKRVLDQLGVSYRCLISDEEVVALAKEKQITRAMAAVEIAAKIEAPKVFAFGGAPTALSYLIELAEQGLVEADAVIGVPVGFINVEESKEELLQSGLPALVNVGRKGGSTIVVAIINAIIYQLREVVTDDYVRYSTPSSKEGGKN
;
A
#
# COMPACT_ATOMS: atom_id res chain seq x y z
N MET A 1 -22.07 17.90 23.84
CA MET A 1 -21.10 17.88 22.73
C MET A 1 -21.85 17.47 21.47
N THR A 2 -21.86 18.33 20.45
CA THR A 2 -22.48 18.04 19.15
C THR A 2 -21.40 17.42 18.27
N TYR A 3 -21.55 16.14 17.90
CA TYR A 3 -20.62 15.45 16.99
C TYR A 3 -21.08 15.58 15.54
N ILE A 4 -20.13 15.66 14.61
CA ILE A 4 -20.43 15.68 13.16
C ILE A 4 -21.01 14.31 12.80
N GLN A 5 -22.11 14.29 12.03
CA GLN A 5 -22.79 13.04 11.65
C GLN A 5 -22.51 12.62 10.20
N ASN A 6 -22.06 13.54 9.35
CA ASN A 6 -21.75 13.25 7.95
C ASN A 6 -20.33 12.67 7.81
N PRO A 7 -20.16 11.42 7.33
CA PRO A 7 -18.84 10.78 7.21
C PRO A 7 -17.87 11.51 6.28
N SER A 8 -18.35 11.99 5.12
CA SER A 8 -17.53 12.74 4.15
C SER A 8 -16.99 14.02 4.77
N SER A 9 -17.84 14.75 5.51
CA SER A 9 -17.44 15.97 6.20
C SER A 9 -16.44 15.72 7.33
N ILE A 10 -16.48 14.54 7.98
CA ILE A 10 -15.48 14.15 8.97
C ILE A 10 -14.15 13.88 8.28
N GLU A 11 -14.15 13.06 7.23
CA GLU A 11 -12.94 12.70 6.49
C GLU A 11 -12.28 13.96 5.90
N GLU A 12 -13.03 14.79 5.18
CA GLU A 12 -12.55 16.04 4.60
C GLU A 12 -11.94 16.96 5.67
N LYS A 13 -12.63 17.16 6.80
CA LYS A 13 -12.13 17.97 7.91
C LYS A 13 -10.87 17.38 8.53
N SER A 14 -10.77 16.05 8.64
CA SER A 14 -9.54 15.39 9.10
C SER A 14 -8.36 15.69 8.17
N PHE A 15 -8.54 15.61 6.84
CA PHE A 15 -7.48 15.92 5.88
C PHE A 15 -7.09 17.41 5.87
N GLN A 16 -8.04 18.32 6.09
CA GLN A 16 -7.75 19.75 6.28
C GLN A 16 -6.90 19.98 7.54
N ILE A 17 -7.21 19.31 8.65
CA ILE A 17 -6.42 19.38 9.88
C ILE A 17 -5.02 18.81 9.64
N ILE A 18 -4.90 17.65 8.97
CA ILE A 18 -3.61 17.06 8.62
C ILE A 18 -2.76 18.04 7.80
N GLN A 19 -3.31 18.63 6.75
CA GLN A 19 -2.59 19.63 5.94
C GLN A 19 -2.15 20.83 6.77
N SER A 20 -3.03 21.34 7.63
CA SER A 20 -2.72 22.49 8.48
C SER A 20 -1.56 22.17 9.44
N THR A 21 -1.59 20.99 10.06
CA THR A 21 -0.53 20.52 10.96
C THR A 21 0.80 20.30 10.22
N ILE A 22 0.78 19.78 8.99
CA ILE A 22 2.00 19.67 8.16
C ILE A 22 2.57 21.06 7.91
N THR A 23 1.74 22.00 7.45
CA THR A 23 2.15 23.39 7.15
C THR A 23 2.71 24.11 8.37
N GLU A 24 2.16 23.85 9.57
CA GLU A 24 2.65 24.42 10.82
C GLU A 24 3.99 23.82 11.26
N LYS A 25 4.16 22.50 11.12
CA LYS A 25 5.36 21.77 11.58
C LYS A 25 6.55 21.91 10.63
N ASP A 26 6.28 21.86 9.33
CA ASP A 26 7.27 21.89 8.26
C ASP A 26 6.69 22.65 7.05
N PRO A 27 6.73 23.99 7.08
CA PRO A 27 6.13 24.84 6.04
C PRO A 27 6.83 24.70 4.68
N ASP A 28 8.07 24.20 4.67
CA ASP A 28 8.87 24.00 3.48
C ASP A 28 8.77 22.56 2.93
N TYR A 29 7.95 21.71 3.56
CA TYR A 29 7.72 20.34 3.08
C TYR A 29 7.03 20.35 1.71
N VAL A 30 7.63 19.65 0.75
CA VAL A 30 7.11 19.51 -0.61
C VAL A 30 6.88 18.03 -0.92
N PHE A 31 5.65 17.68 -1.24
CA PHE A 31 5.33 16.37 -1.81
C PHE A 31 5.81 16.30 -3.26
N HIS A 32 6.36 15.16 -3.69
CA HIS A 32 6.83 15.03 -5.07
C HIS A 32 5.71 14.80 -6.09
N SER A 33 4.55 14.31 -5.65
CA SER A 33 3.37 14.12 -6.50
C SER A 33 2.06 14.14 -5.71
N GLU A 34 0.94 14.35 -6.41
CA GLU A 34 -0.41 14.29 -5.82
C GLU A 34 -0.72 12.89 -5.26
N MET A 35 -0.19 11.84 -5.91
CA MET A 35 -0.30 10.45 -5.47
C MET A 35 0.48 10.19 -4.17
N GLU A 36 1.72 10.65 -4.11
CA GLU A 36 2.55 10.59 -2.90
C GLU A 36 1.87 11.32 -1.74
N GLU A 37 1.37 12.53 -1.98
CA GLU A 37 0.63 13.31 -0.98
C GLU A 37 -0.60 12.56 -0.46
N SER A 38 -1.39 11.97 -1.36
CA SER A 38 -2.59 11.20 -0.99
C SER A 38 -2.23 10.02 -0.10
N ILE A 39 -1.16 9.28 -0.44
CA ILE A 39 -0.68 8.12 0.32
C ILE A 39 -0.20 8.53 1.71
N ILE A 40 0.70 9.52 1.79
CA ILE A 40 1.28 9.96 3.07
C ILE A 40 0.18 10.49 4.00
N LYS A 41 -0.69 11.39 3.50
CA LYS A 41 -1.78 11.92 4.32
C LYS A 41 -2.75 10.83 4.76
N ARG A 42 -3.02 9.82 3.93
CA ARG A 42 -3.88 8.70 4.32
C ARG A 42 -3.23 7.84 5.40
N ALA A 43 -1.92 7.60 5.33
CA ALA A 43 -1.18 6.91 6.38
C ALA A 43 -1.24 7.69 7.71
N ILE A 44 -1.06 9.02 7.67
CA ILE A 44 -1.22 9.90 8.85
C ILE A 44 -2.67 9.84 9.36
N HIS A 45 -3.67 9.93 8.48
CA HIS A 45 -5.08 9.86 8.87
C HIS A 45 -5.43 8.57 9.60
N THR A 46 -4.92 7.43 9.12
CA THR A 46 -5.17 6.12 9.70
C THR A 46 -4.47 5.90 11.05
N THR A 47 -3.37 6.60 11.32
CA THR A 47 -2.51 6.33 12.48
C THR A 47 -2.48 7.46 13.51
N GLY A 48 -2.83 8.68 13.11
CA GLY A 48 -2.57 9.90 13.87
C GLY A 48 -1.08 10.26 13.97
N ASP A 49 -0.21 9.60 13.19
CA ASP A 49 1.24 9.67 13.34
C ASP A 49 1.87 10.44 12.17
N PHE A 50 2.48 11.58 12.47
CA PHE A 50 3.10 12.45 11.46
C PHE A 50 4.50 12.00 11.06
N ASP A 51 5.09 10.99 11.72
CA ASP A 51 6.42 10.50 11.33
C ASP A 51 6.42 9.91 9.91
N TYR A 52 5.28 9.40 9.42
CA TYR A 52 5.09 8.91 8.05
C TYR A 52 5.43 9.96 6.97
N LEU A 53 5.40 11.24 7.33
CA LEU A 53 5.83 12.34 6.46
C LEU A 53 7.32 12.21 6.06
N TYR A 54 8.14 11.65 6.94
CA TYR A 54 9.60 11.59 6.77
C TYR A 54 10.13 10.17 6.56
N THR A 55 9.33 9.14 6.85
CA THR A 55 9.77 7.74 6.80
C THR A 55 9.29 6.95 5.59
N MET A 56 8.33 7.47 4.81
CA MET A 56 7.94 6.83 3.56
C MET A 56 8.98 7.05 2.46
N ARG A 57 9.29 6.00 1.70
CA ARG A 57 10.22 5.98 0.57
C ARG A 57 9.52 5.34 -0.62
N PHE A 58 9.75 5.91 -1.80
CA PHE A 58 9.16 5.51 -3.06
C PHE A 58 10.31 5.38 -4.07
N GLU A 59 10.69 4.15 -4.38
CA GLU A 59 11.86 3.84 -5.19
C GLU A 59 11.46 3.19 -6.53
N HIS A 60 12.32 3.40 -7.54
CA HIS A 60 12.22 2.79 -8.87
C HIS A 60 10.82 2.91 -9.50
N ASP A 61 10.27 4.13 -9.48
CA ASP A 61 8.98 4.48 -10.10
C ASP A 61 7.79 3.64 -9.60
N VAL A 62 7.84 3.16 -8.34
CA VAL A 62 6.83 2.25 -7.77
C VAL A 62 5.39 2.73 -7.94
N LEU A 63 5.14 4.04 -7.82
CA LEU A 63 3.79 4.59 -7.97
C LEU A 63 3.28 4.39 -9.40
N GLN A 64 4.10 4.71 -10.40
CA GLN A 64 3.78 4.46 -11.80
C GLN A 64 3.59 2.96 -12.05
N LYS A 65 4.43 2.10 -11.48
CA LYS A 65 4.33 0.65 -11.65
C LYS A 65 3.04 0.08 -11.05
N ILE A 66 2.61 0.55 -9.88
CA ILE A 66 1.32 0.16 -9.30
C ILE A 66 0.16 0.62 -10.20
N GLU A 67 0.22 1.83 -10.73
CA GLU A 67 -0.78 2.32 -11.69
C GLU A 67 -0.84 1.47 -12.96
N GLU A 68 0.31 1.09 -13.51
CA GLU A 68 0.40 0.19 -14.67
C GLU A 68 -0.27 -1.17 -14.38
N VAL A 69 -0.02 -1.76 -13.21
CA VAL A 69 -0.68 -3.02 -12.78
C VAL A 69 -2.19 -2.84 -12.67
N ILE A 70 -2.67 -1.74 -12.08
CA ILE A 70 -4.10 -1.45 -11.95
C ILE A 70 -4.74 -1.30 -13.34
N ARG A 71 -4.14 -0.52 -14.24
CA ARG A 71 -4.64 -0.30 -15.61
C ARG A 71 -4.63 -1.58 -16.44
N ALA A 72 -3.66 -2.46 -16.20
CA ALA A 72 -3.57 -3.78 -16.81
C ALA A 72 -4.54 -4.81 -16.20
N LYS A 73 -5.39 -4.42 -15.23
CA LYS A 73 -6.32 -5.32 -14.52
C LYS A 73 -5.58 -6.48 -13.84
N GLY A 74 -4.41 -6.18 -13.30
CA GLY A 74 -3.54 -7.13 -12.63
C GLY A 74 -4.06 -7.56 -11.25
N THR A 75 -3.16 -8.11 -10.44
CA THR A 75 -3.48 -8.68 -9.13
C THR A 75 -2.74 -8.00 -7.99
N ILE A 76 -3.46 -7.60 -6.94
CA ILE A 76 -2.87 -7.15 -5.67
C ILE A 76 -2.84 -8.33 -4.70
N LEU A 77 -1.63 -8.73 -4.30
CA LEU A 77 -1.37 -9.86 -3.41
C LEU A 77 -1.04 -9.35 -2.01
N LEU A 78 -1.83 -9.78 -1.03
CA LEU A 78 -1.80 -9.28 0.34
C LEU A 78 -1.32 -10.37 1.29
N ASP A 79 -0.43 -10.01 2.20
CA ASP A 79 0.12 -10.95 3.18
C ASP A 79 -0.85 -11.30 4.33
N SER A 80 -1.94 -10.56 4.50
CA SER A 80 -2.89 -10.76 5.59
C SER A 80 -4.35 -10.53 5.21
N ASN A 81 -5.24 -11.25 5.89
CA ASN A 81 -6.69 -11.04 5.78
C ASN A 81 -7.15 -9.69 6.35
N ILE A 82 -6.35 -9.06 7.24
CA ILE A 82 -6.62 -7.71 7.72
C ILE A 82 -6.50 -6.73 6.56
N SER A 83 -5.43 -6.83 5.77
CA SER A 83 -5.24 -6.01 4.59
C SER A 83 -6.34 -6.27 3.55
N LEU A 84 -6.65 -7.55 3.28
CA LEU A 84 -7.69 -7.96 2.35
C LEU A 84 -9.08 -7.38 2.70
N ASN A 85 -9.42 -7.30 3.97
CA ASN A 85 -10.72 -6.81 4.40
C ASN A 85 -10.80 -5.29 4.57
N GLY A 86 -9.66 -4.60 4.65
CA GLY A 86 -9.63 -3.14 4.77
C GLY A 86 -9.63 -2.38 3.44
N ILE A 87 -9.22 -3.01 2.34
CA ILE A 87 -9.21 -2.38 1.02
C ILE A 87 -10.63 -2.20 0.47
N ASN A 88 -10.84 -1.15 -0.33
CA ASN A 88 -12.13 -0.89 -0.97
C ASN A 88 -12.34 -1.78 -2.19
N LYS A 89 -12.83 -3.00 -1.91
CA LYS A 89 -13.11 -4.04 -2.91
C LYS A 89 -14.03 -3.57 -4.03
N ARG A 90 -15.05 -2.76 -3.72
CA ARG A 90 -15.99 -2.25 -4.73
C ARG A 90 -15.31 -1.40 -5.79
N VAL A 91 -14.37 -0.54 -5.41
CA VAL A 91 -13.59 0.26 -6.38
C VAL A 91 -12.67 -0.65 -7.20
N LEU A 92 -11.99 -1.60 -6.56
CA LEU A 92 -11.12 -2.56 -7.27
C LEU A 92 -11.91 -3.44 -8.25
N ASP A 93 -13.09 -3.93 -7.86
CA ASP A 93 -13.98 -4.74 -8.70
C ASP A 93 -14.43 -3.93 -9.94
N GLN A 94 -14.73 -2.64 -9.76
CA GLN A 94 -15.11 -1.74 -10.86
C GLN A 94 -13.94 -1.42 -11.80
N LEU A 95 -12.70 -1.36 -11.27
CA LEU A 95 -11.48 -1.27 -12.06
C LEU A 95 -11.11 -2.61 -12.75
N GLY A 96 -11.73 -3.72 -12.33
CA GLY A 96 -11.40 -5.07 -12.80
C GLY A 96 -10.09 -5.61 -12.24
N VAL A 97 -9.58 -5.05 -11.15
CA VAL A 97 -8.34 -5.47 -10.49
C VAL A 97 -8.63 -6.62 -9.54
N SER A 98 -7.88 -7.70 -9.68
CA SER A 98 -7.96 -8.84 -8.76
C SER A 98 -7.23 -8.54 -7.45
N TYR A 99 -7.71 -9.10 -6.34
CA TYR A 99 -7.03 -9.00 -5.04
C TYR A 99 -7.12 -10.33 -4.30
N ARG A 100 -6.02 -10.78 -3.68
CA ARG A 100 -5.98 -12.09 -2.99
C ARG A 100 -5.11 -12.04 -1.74
N CYS A 101 -5.49 -12.82 -0.72
CA CYS A 101 -4.62 -13.20 0.37
C CYS A 101 -4.60 -14.73 0.45
N LEU A 102 -3.47 -15.34 0.11
CA LEU A 102 -3.37 -16.79 -0.05
C LEU A 102 -3.01 -17.51 1.26
N ILE A 103 -2.80 -16.79 2.37
CA ILE A 103 -2.23 -17.33 3.62
C ILE A 103 -3.04 -18.48 4.26
N SER A 104 -4.32 -18.59 3.89
CA SER A 104 -5.24 -19.62 4.37
C SER A 104 -5.55 -20.71 3.33
N ASP A 105 -5.01 -20.61 2.12
CA ASP A 105 -5.29 -21.58 1.06
C ASP A 105 -4.69 -22.94 1.40
N GLU A 106 -5.42 -24.02 1.08
CA GLU A 106 -4.98 -25.39 1.39
C GLU A 106 -3.63 -25.73 0.73
N GLU A 107 -3.41 -25.27 -0.50
CA GLU A 107 -2.14 -25.43 -1.22
C GLU A 107 -0.99 -24.69 -0.50
N VAL A 108 -1.22 -23.46 -0.02
CA VAL A 108 -0.22 -22.70 0.77
C VAL A 108 0.11 -23.43 2.07
N VAL A 109 -0.91 -23.95 2.76
CA VAL A 109 -0.72 -24.67 4.03
C VAL A 109 0.06 -25.97 3.81
N ALA A 110 -0.22 -26.69 2.72
CA ALA A 110 0.50 -27.91 2.36
C ALA A 110 1.97 -27.59 2.01
N LEU A 111 2.21 -26.61 1.13
CA LEU A 111 3.54 -26.22 0.70
C LEU A 111 4.41 -25.71 1.85
N ALA A 112 3.84 -24.89 2.74
CA ALA A 112 4.54 -24.40 3.93
C ALA A 112 5.04 -25.54 4.83
N LYS A 113 4.22 -26.58 5.02
CA LYS A 113 4.60 -27.77 5.79
C LYS A 113 5.66 -28.60 5.08
N GLU A 114 5.49 -28.83 3.78
CA GLU A 114 6.42 -29.59 2.95
C GLU A 114 7.82 -28.98 2.95
N LYS A 115 7.91 -27.66 2.73
CA LYS A 115 9.17 -26.92 2.62
C LYS A 115 9.70 -26.40 3.96
N GLN A 116 8.98 -26.59 5.05
CA GLN A 116 9.31 -26.06 6.39
C GLN A 116 9.51 -24.53 6.41
N ILE A 117 8.75 -23.82 5.58
CA ILE A 117 8.74 -22.35 5.50
C ILE A 117 7.47 -21.78 6.11
N THR A 118 7.42 -20.45 6.31
CA THR A 118 6.19 -19.81 6.78
C THR A 118 5.09 -19.87 5.72
N ARG A 119 3.82 -19.81 6.14
CA ARG A 119 2.69 -19.71 5.20
C ARG A 119 2.76 -18.48 4.29
N ALA A 120 3.31 -17.37 4.79
CA ALA A 120 3.48 -16.17 3.98
C ALA A 120 4.55 -16.36 2.90
N MET A 121 5.65 -17.08 3.19
CA MET A 121 6.66 -17.46 2.18
C MET A 121 6.06 -18.41 1.12
N ALA A 122 5.33 -19.45 1.56
CA ALA A 122 4.66 -20.36 0.64
C ALA A 122 3.59 -19.64 -0.22
N ALA A 123 2.90 -18.64 0.33
CA ALA A 123 1.97 -17.80 -0.42
C ALA A 123 2.68 -17.01 -1.54
N VAL A 124 3.90 -16.53 -1.31
CA VAL A 124 4.71 -15.88 -2.36
C VAL A 124 5.01 -16.85 -3.51
N GLU A 125 5.41 -18.09 -3.22
CA GLU A 125 5.67 -19.08 -4.26
C GLU A 125 4.43 -19.40 -5.10
N ILE A 126 3.28 -19.55 -4.46
CA ILE A 126 2.03 -19.84 -5.17
C ILE A 126 1.58 -18.63 -6.00
N ALA A 127 1.74 -17.42 -5.45
CA ALA A 127 1.51 -16.19 -6.18
C ALA A 127 2.45 -15.99 -7.37
N ALA A 128 3.69 -16.50 -7.32
CA ALA A 128 4.64 -16.40 -8.41
C ALA A 128 4.12 -17.06 -9.70
N LYS A 129 3.27 -18.08 -9.57
CA LYS A 129 2.61 -18.79 -10.69
C LYS A 129 1.54 -17.94 -11.42
N ILE A 130 1.16 -16.78 -10.89
CA ILE A 130 0.20 -15.87 -11.54
C ILE A 130 0.94 -15.13 -12.67
N GLU A 131 0.50 -15.30 -13.91
CA GLU A 131 1.12 -14.65 -15.07
C GLU A 131 0.73 -13.17 -15.26
N ALA A 132 -0.39 -12.74 -14.66
CA ALA A 132 -0.83 -11.36 -14.73
C ALA A 132 0.10 -10.42 -13.95
N PRO A 133 0.24 -9.13 -14.36
CA PRO A 133 0.97 -8.13 -13.60
C PRO A 133 0.49 -8.09 -12.15
N LYS A 134 1.41 -7.96 -11.19
CA LYS A 134 1.09 -8.14 -9.78
C LYS A 134 1.86 -7.20 -8.86
N VAL A 135 1.13 -6.68 -7.86
CA VAL A 135 1.69 -5.95 -6.73
C VAL A 135 1.71 -6.87 -5.51
N PHE A 136 2.86 -7.01 -4.87
CA PHE A 136 2.96 -7.68 -3.57
C PHE A 136 2.91 -6.64 -2.45
N ALA A 137 2.08 -6.87 -1.44
CA ALA A 137 1.91 -5.96 -0.32
C ALA A 137 2.03 -6.68 1.04
N PHE A 138 3.07 -6.31 1.78
CA PHE A 138 3.43 -6.89 3.07
C PHE A 138 3.24 -5.88 4.20
N GLY A 139 2.29 -6.16 5.09
CA GLY A 139 2.02 -5.35 6.28
C GLY A 139 2.48 -6.00 7.59
N GLY A 140 2.71 -7.31 7.62
CA GLY A 140 3.04 -8.06 8.84
C GLY A 140 4.02 -9.22 8.67
N ALA A 141 4.38 -9.59 7.44
CA ALA A 141 5.28 -10.71 7.17
C ALA A 141 6.66 -10.26 6.62
N PRO A 142 7.58 -9.75 7.48
CA PRO A 142 8.90 -9.30 7.04
C PRO A 142 9.72 -10.44 6.40
N THR A 143 9.60 -11.67 6.91
CA THR A 143 10.32 -12.82 6.35
C THR A 143 9.80 -13.20 4.95
N ALA A 144 8.52 -13.00 4.66
CA ALA A 144 7.99 -13.22 3.32
C ALA A 144 8.41 -12.13 2.33
N LEU A 145 8.65 -10.90 2.83
CA LEU A 145 9.23 -9.84 2.02
C LEU A 145 10.67 -10.17 1.61
N SER A 146 11.54 -10.53 2.56
CA SER A 146 12.92 -10.97 2.25
C SER A 146 12.92 -12.17 1.29
N TYR A 147 12.01 -13.13 1.52
CA TYR A 147 11.89 -14.30 0.64
C TYR A 147 11.41 -13.95 -0.79
N LEU A 148 10.52 -12.97 -0.95
CA LEU A 148 10.15 -12.47 -2.28
C LEU A 148 11.38 -11.89 -3.00
N ILE A 149 12.21 -11.13 -2.30
CA ILE A 149 13.42 -10.53 -2.86
C ILE A 149 14.38 -11.63 -3.32
N GLU A 150 14.64 -12.63 -2.49
CA GLU A 150 15.49 -13.78 -2.84
C GLU A 150 14.99 -14.50 -4.12
N LEU A 151 13.68 -14.74 -4.22
CA LEU A 151 13.09 -15.37 -5.40
C LEU A 151 13.17 -14.47 -6.64
N ALA A 152 13.04 -13.16 -6.49
CA ALA A 152 13.10 -12.21 -7.59
C ALA A 152 14.53 -12.13 -8.14
N GLU A 153 15.54 -12.08 -7.27
CA GLU A 153 16.96 -12.14 -7.64
C GLU A 153 17.33 -13.42 -8.40
N GLN A 154 16.67 -14.53 -8.06
CA GLN A 154 16.82 -15.82 -8.76
C GLN A 154 16.03 -15.92 -10.07
N GLY A 155 15.23 -14.90 -10.42
CA GLY A 155 14.36 -14.90 -11.59
C GLY A 155 13.19 -15.89 -11.47
N LEU A 156 12.82 -16.28 -10.26
CA LEU A 156 11.73 -17.24 -9.98
C LEU A 156 10.38 -16.56 -9.76
N VAL A 157 10.36 -15.25 -9.55
CA VAL A 157 9.15 -14.45 -9.43
C VAL A 157 9.34 -13.09 -10.06
N GLU A 158 8.34 -12.67 -10.84
CA GLU A 158 8.21 -11.31 -11.32
C GLU A 158 7.27 -10.54 -10.39
N ALA A 159 7.78 -9.47 -9.78
CA ALA A 159 7.04 -8.54 -8.94
C ALA A 159 7.09 -7.14 -9.59
N ASP A 160 5.98 -6.73 -10.20
CA ASP A 160 5.89 -5.43 -10.87
C ASP A 160 6.02 -4.25 -9.90
N ALA A 161 5.53 -4.43 -8.67
CA ALA A 161 5.73 -3.50 -7.57
C ALA A 161 5.60 -4.19 -6.21
N VAL A 162 6.27 -3.63 -5.20
CA VAL A 162 6.26 -4.13 -3.82
C VAL A 162 5.93 -3.01 -2.84
N ILE A 163 4.89 -3.22 -2.03
CA ILE A 163 4.57 -2.40 -0.86
C ILE A 163 5.13 -3.12 0.37
N GLY A 164 6.32 -2.72 0.81
CA GLY A 164 7.06 -3.30 1.94
C GLY A 164 6.90 -2.47 3.20
N VAL A 165 5.80 -2.62 3.91
CA VAL A 165 5.52 -1.89 5.16
C VAL A 165 5.27 -2.82 6.36
N PRO A 166 6.07 -3.90 6.58
CA PRO A 166 5.89 -4.74 7.75
C PRO A 166 6.07 -3.93 9.05
N VAL A 167 5.30 -4.27 10.08
CA VAL A 167 5.44 -3.74 11.45
C VAL A 167 6.02 -4.79 12.38
N GLY A 168 6.86 -4.36 13.31
CA GLY A 168 7.37 -5.24 14.36
C GLY A 168 8.78 -4.88 14.80
N PHE A 169 9.43 -5.83 15.45
CA PHE A 169 10.71 -5.64 16.14
C PHE A 169 11.79 -6.63 15.71
N ILE A 170 11.44 -7.64 14.93
CA ILE A 170 12.34 -8.72 14.51
C ILE A 170 12.36 -8.75 12.98
N ASN A 171 13.54 -8.56 12.38
CA ASN A 171 13.79 -8.62 10.94
C ASN A 171 12.98 -7.60 10.11
N VAL A 172 12.41 -6.56 10.74
CA VAL A 172 11.52 -5.60 10.07
C VAL A 172 12.30 -4.49 9.40
N GLU A 173 13.32 -3.95 10.07
CA GLU A 173 14.12 -2.87 9.50
C GLU A 173 15.04 -3.44 8.41
N GLU A 174 15.59 -4.62 8.66
CA GLU A 174 16.45 -5.36 7.75
C GLU A 174 15.70 -5.72 6.45
N SER A 175 14.51 -6.33 6.53
CA SER A 175 13.73 -6.71 5.33
C SER A 175 13.30 -5.50 4.47
N LYS A 176 13.13 -4.33 5.09
CA LYS A 176 12.81 -3.08 4.37
C LYS A 176 14.03 -2.49 3.69
N GLU A 177 15.18 -2.53 4.36
CA GLU A 177 16.44 -2.10 3.78
C GLU A 177 16.84 -3.01 2.61
N GLU A 178 16.68 -4.33 2.76
CA GLU A 178 16.84 -5.31 1.68
C GLU A 178 15.96 -4.95 0.47
N LEU A 179 14.69 -4.60 0.70
CA LEU A 179 13.78 -4.19 -0.38
C LEU A 179 14.29 -2.93 -1.09
N LEU A 180 14.73 -1.92 -0.34
CA LEU A 180 15.28 -0.67 -0.92
C LEU A 180 16.56 -0.92 -1.73
N GLN A 181 17.33 -1.96 -1.40
CA GLN A 181 18.57 -2.33 -2.09
C GLN A 181 18.37 -3.31 -3.25
N SER A 182 17.20 -3.97 -3.33
CA SER A 182 16.91 -5.03 -4.30
C SER A 182 16.79 -4.57 -5.76
N GLY A 183 16.54 -3.27 -5.99
CA GLY A 183 16.22 -2.73 -7.32
C GLY A 183 14.78 -2.97 -7.78
N LEU A 184 13.95 -3.64 -6.98
CA LEU A 184 12.52 -3.79 -7.25
C LEU A 184 11.78 -2.46 -7.04
N PRO A 185 10.75 -2.12 -7.84
CA PRO A 185 9.85 -1.01 -7.55
C PRO A 185 9.25 -1.13 -6.16
N ALA A 186 9.64 -0.23 -5.26
CA ALA A 186 9.44 -0.40 -3.82
C ALA A 186 8.80 0.84 -3.17
N LEU A 187 7.73 0.61 -2.41
CA LEU A 187 7.15 1.57 -1.48
C LEU A 187 7.38 1.04 -0.07
N VAL A 188 8.20 1.75 0.71
CA VAL A 188 8.63 1.33 2.05
C VAL A 188 8.31 2.42 3.07
N ASN A 189 8.05 2.01 4.30
CA ASN A 189 8.09 2.90 5.45
C ASN A 189 9.25 2.48 6.36
N VAL A 190 10.36 3.23 6.32
CA VAL A 190 11.60 2.86 7.02
C VAL A 190 11.41 2.80 8.54
N GLY A 191 12.28 2.05 9.21
CA GLY A 191 12.16 1.77 10.64
C GLY A 191 11.09 0.71 10.95
N ARG A 192 10.61 0.69 12.19
CA ARG A 192 9.73 -0.39 12.70
C ARG A 192 8.24 -0.20 12.46
N LYS A 193 7.82 1.03 12.14
CA LYS A 193 6.41 1.39 11.91
C LYS A 193 5.93 0.81 10.58
N GLY A 194 4.65 0.45 10.52
CA GLY A 194 4.05 -0.19 9.36
C GLY A 194 2.73 -0.82 9.73
N GLY A 195 2.36 -1.89 9.03
CA GLY A 195 1.19 -2.70 9.39
C GLY A 195 0.26 -2.93 8.23
N SER A 196 -0.64 -3.91 8.40
CA SER A 196 -1.74 -4.13 7.46
C SER A 196 -2.64 -2.89 7.28
N THR A 197 -2.79 -2.05 8.30
CA THR A 197 -3.54 -0.79 8.19
C THR A 197 -2.85 0.21 7.26
N ILE A 198 -1.51 0.20 7.20
CA ILE A 198 -0.73 1.04 6.28
C ILE A 198 -0.83 0.51 4.85
N VAL A 199 -0.77 -0.82 4.66
CA VAL A 199 -1.07 -1.44 3.36
C VAL A 199 -2.44 -0.99 2.84
N VAL A 200 -3.46 -1.04 3.70
CA VAL A 200 -4.82 -0.60 3.37
C VAL A 200 -4.85 0.89 3.04
N ALA A 201 -4.18 1.74 3.82
CA ALA A 201 -4.11 3.18 3.59
C ALA A 201 -3.48 3.49 2.22
N ILE A 202 -2.36 2.84 1.89
CA ILE A 202 -1.65 3.02 0.62
C ILE A 202 -2.55 2.61 -0.56
N ILE A 203 -3.09 1.38 -0.54
CA ILE A 203 -3.90 0.87 -1.65
C ILE A 203 -5.15 1.74 -1.85
N ASN A 204 -5.84 2.09 -0.76
CA ASN A 204 -7.03 2.93 -0.83
C ASN A 204 -6.69 4.35 -1.33
N ALA A 205 -5.59 4.95 -0.88
CA ALA A 205 -5.15 6.25 -1.38
C ALA A 205 -4.90 6.23 -2.89
N ILE A 206 -4.25 5.17 -3.40
CA ILE A 206 -3.97 5.00 -4.83
C ILE A 206 -5.26 4.91 -5.64
N ILE A 207 -6.17 4.00 -5.30
CA ILE A 207 -7.40 3.81 -6.07
C ILE A 207 -8.34 5.02 -6.01
N TYR A 208 -8.30 5.81 -4.92
CA TYR A 208 -9.07 7.05 -4.82
C TYR A 208 -8.42 8.19 -5.61
N GLN A 209 -7.08 8.28 -5.62
CA GLN A 209 -6.36 9.31 -6.38
C GLN A 209 -6.48 9.10 -7.89
N LEU A 210 -6.64 7.86 -8.36
CA LEU A 210 -6.87 7.59 -9.79
C LEU A 210 -8.14 8.26 -10.32
N ARG A 211 -9.14 8.51 -9.46
CA ARG A 211 -10.42 9.19 -9.80
C ARG A 211 -11.18 8.57 -10.99
N GLU A 212 -10.89 7.31 -11.33
CA GLU A 212 -11.53 6.61 -12.45
C GLU A 212 -12.91 6.05 -12.09
N VAL A 213 -13.18 5.95 -10.79
CA VAL A 213 -14.41 5.37 -10.24
C VAL A 213 -15.07 6.38 -9.31
N VAL A 214 -16.34 6.68 -9.59
CA VAL A 214 -17.19 7.46 -8.70
C VAL A 214 -18.03 6.50 -7.88
N THR A 215 -17.99 6.66 -6.55
CA THR A 215 -18.73 5.82 -5.63
C THR A 215 -19.93 6.55 -5.04
N ASP A 216 -21.12 5.92 -5.08
CA ASP A 216 -22.38 6.55 -4.65
C ASP A 216 -22.54 6.76 -3.12
N ASP A 217 -21.68 6.14 -2.30
CA ASP A 217 -21.78 6.20 -0.83
C ASP A 217 -21.28 7.53 -0.29
N TYR A 218 -20.04 7.88 -0.57
CA TYR A 218 -19.49 9.21 -0.32
C TYR A 218 -18.15 9.41 -1.03
N VAL A 219 -17.85 10.68 -1.31
CA VAL A 219 -16.60 11.11 -1.94
C VAL A 219 -15.45 10.85 -0.97
N ARG A 220 -14.52 10.00 -1.39
CA ARG A 220 -13.28 9.73 -0.65
C ARG A 220 -12.26 10.83 -0.92
N TYR A 221 -11.52 11.22 0.11
CA TYR A 221 -10.44 12.19 -0.08
C TYR A 221 -9.43 11.71 -1.15
N SER A 222 -9.16 12.60 -2.10
CA SER A 222 -8.04 12.57 -3.04
C SER A 222 -7.37 13.95 -3.02
N THR A 223 -6.07 13.99 -3.25
CA THR A 223 -5.33 15.24 -3.35
C THR A 223 -5.82 16.03 -4.56
N PRO A 224 -6.24 17.30 -4.41
CA PRO A 224 -6.69 18.17 -5.50
C PRO A 224 -5.64 18.31 -6.60
N SER A 225 -6.05 18.38 -7.87
CA SER A 225 -5.06 18.57 -8.92
C SER A 225 -4.55 20.00 -8.93
N SER A 226 -3.23 20.18 -9.02
CA SER A 226 -2.58 21.50 -9.16
C SER A 226 -3.09 22.30 -10.37
N LYS A 227 -3.72 21.65 -11.35
CA LYS A 227 -4.34 22.29 -12.53
C LYS A 227 -5.77 22.82 -12.32
N GLU A 228 -6.42 22.52 -11.19
CA GLU A 228 -7.81 22.93 -10.92
C GLU A 228 -7.93 24.30 -10.21
N GLY A 229 -6.81 24.93 -9.82
CA GLY A 229 -6.78 26.25 -9.15
C GLY A 229 -6.92 27.47 -10.08
N GLY A 230 -7.17 27.27 -11.38
CA GLY A 230 -7.19 28.32 -12.40
C GLY A 230 -8.58 28.66 -12.95
N LYS A 231 -9.63 28.65 -12.13
CA LYS A 231 -10.93 29.28 -12.48
C LYS A 231 -11.61 29.83 -11.23
N ASN A 232 -11.36 31.10 -10.94
CA ASN A 232 -12.37 32.13 -10.69
C ASN A 232 -11.69 33.50 -10.58
#